data_AF-A0A7W1TP79-F1
#
_entry.id   AF-A0A7W1TP79-F1
#
_cell.length_a   1.000
_cell.length_b   1.000
_cell.length_c   1.000
_cell.angle_alpha   90.00
_cell.angle_beta   90.00
_cell.angle_gamma   90.00
#
_symmetry.space_group_name_H-M   'P 1'
#
loop_
_entity.id
_entity.type
_entity.pdbx_description
1 polymer ?
#
loop_
_entity_poly.entity_id
_entity_poly.type
_entity_poly.pdbx_seq_one_letter_code
_entity_poly.pdbx_strand_id
1 'polypeptide(L)'
;MNALRSLWLCVFLSVACIIPATAQTPAATVIAHLEPGTTRSALQAGLAPGVRITGWLPQIRAAVLHLPPGSSANSIRHPKIRSIEQDAIMHPVASGPDPLFPQQYGLANVQASAAWTVSTGVGTVVAVVDSGIQLDHPDLASQLWANPGEIPGNGIDDDGDGYIDDVHGWHFYHGIDSFGNPVPQNDGDLSDGLGHGTHVSGIVGAARNNAEGGAGIAPDTRLMIMRVFGRPDAPYDANGYESDIASAILYTVDHGANVINMSLGGNTDVQALHDAIIFAVVHGVVVVAAAGNNVPAVVYPARYPEVIAVGATDRSDQPAFFSTSGPQLALSAPGVNILSTAKNPPPPNYPADDCPGSLMPPSTGYYGLCSGTSMSTPLVSGAAALLKSVHPAYTPACIRIVLEKSADDIAVPGFDPATGWGRLNAVRALQLASQGGCYTQLLPLVP
;
A
#
# COMPACT_ATOMS: atom_id res chain seq x y z
N MET A 1 -62.23 27.27 -26.91
CA MET A 1 -63.15 26.39 -26.14
C MET A 1 -62.26 25.37 -25.42
N ASN A 2 -61.67 25.76 -24.28
CA ASN A 2 -62.16 25.51 -22.91
C ASN A 2 -62.26 24.03 -22.53
N ALA A 3 -61.28 23.56 -21.76
CA ALA A 3 -61.40 22.85 -20.46
C ALA A 3 -60.16 21.96 -20.23
N LEU A 4 -59.12 22.40 -19.51
CA LEU A 4 -58.91 22.30 -18.05
C LEU A 4 -59.10 20.89 -17.46
N ARG A 5 -57.99 20.31 -16.96
CA ARG A 5 -57.79 19.46 -15.75
C ARG A 5 -56.50 18.65 -15.92
N SER A 6 -55.57 18.48 -14.99
CA SER A 6 -55.27 19.08 -13.69
C SER A 6 -53.81 18.70 -13.39
N LEU A 7 -53.01 19.68 -12.97
CA LEU A 7 -51.64 19.53 -12.50
C LEU A 7 -51.68 18.95 -11.08
N TRP A 8 -51.09 17.79 -10.83
CA TRP A 8 -50.93 17.27 -9.46
C TRP A 8 -49.72 17.93 -8.81
N LEU A 9 -50.02 18.99 -8.04
CA LEU A 9 -49.09 19.64 -7.13
C LEU A 9 -49.18 18.91 -5.78
N CYS A 10 -48.17 18.11 -5.42
CA CYS A 10 -48.06 17.51 -4.08
C CYS A 10 -47.69 18.60 -3.07
N VAL A 11 -48.70 19.19 -2.44
CA VAL A 11 -48.56 20.04 -1.25
C VAL A 11 -48.36 19.14 -0.04
N PHE A 12 -47.13 19.10 0.49
CA PHE A 12 -46.90 18.59 1.84
C PHE A 12 -47.43 19.61 2.85
N LEU A 13 -48.64 19.38 3.37
CA LEU A 13 -49.12 20.05 4.58
C LEU A 13 -48.38 19.44 5.78
N SER A 14 -47.39 20.16 6.30
CA SER A 14 -46.83 19.91 7.62
C SER A 14 -47.86 20.36 8.67
N VAL A 15 -48.62 19.40 9.21
CA VAL A 15 -49.33 19.59 10.47
C VAL A 15 -48.26 19.59 11.56
N ALA A 16 -47.85 20.80 11.98
CA ALA A 16 -47.03 20.97 13.17
C ALA A 16 -47.86 20.58 14.39
N CYS A 17 -47.71 19.34 14.83
CA CYS A 17 -48.11 18.93 16.17
C CYS A 17 -47.14 19.60 17.15
N ILE A 18 -47.54 20.73 17.73
CA ILE A 18 -46.80 21.37 18.81
C ILE A 18 -47.02 20.53 20.06
N ILE A 19 -46.18 19.52 20.24
CA ILE A 19 -45.90 18.96 21.56
C ILE A 19 -44.80 19.86 22.14
N PRO A 20 -44.98 20.49 23.32
CA PRO A 20 -43.88 21.19 23.94
C PRO A 20 -42.85 20.16 24.37
N ALA A 21 -41.82 19.96 23.56
CA ALA A 21 -40.62 19.27 23.97
C ALA A 21 -39.94 20.15 25.01
N THR A 22 -40.18 19.85 26.29
CA THR A 22 -39.27 20.26 27.34
C THR A 22 -37.92 19.65 27.00
N ALA A 23 -37.00 20.45 26.47
CA ALA A 23 -35.64 20.04 26.20
C ALA A 23 -34.98 19.69 27.54
N GLN A 24 -35.00 18.40 27.91
CA GLN A 24 -34.14 17.89 28.97
C GLN A 24 -32.71 17.96 28.43
N THR A 25 -31.88 18.79 29.07
CA THR A 25 -30.43 18.78 28.86
C THR A 25 -29.90 17.36 29.09
N PRO A 26 -29.13 16.77 28.15
CA PRO A 26 -28.64 15.41 28.29
C PRO A 26 -27.80 15.25 29.56
N ALA A 27 -27.80 14.04 30.12
CA ALA A 27 -26.94 13.68 31.25
C ALA A 27 -25.47 13.97 30.91
N ALA A 28 -24.79 14.75 31.75
CA ALA A 28 -23.41 15.14 31.54
C ALA A 28 -22.46 14.14 32.20
N THR A 29 -21.36 13.80 31.53
CA THR A 29 -20.23 13.09 32.13
C THR A 29 -19.13 14.10 32.47
N VAL A 30 -18.49 13.95 33.62
CA VAL A 30 -17.43 14.85 34.11
C VAL A 30 -16.25 14.06 34.67
N ILE A 31 -15.08 14.69 34.66
CA ILE A 31 -13.86 14.15 35.28
C ILE A 31 -13.61 14.92 36.57
N ALA A 32 -13.57 14.20 37.70
CA ALA A 32 -13.31 14.74 39.03
C ALA A 32 -11.87 14.41 39.45
N HIS A 33 -11.05 15.44 39.64
CA HIS A 33 -9.69 15.31 40.18
C HIS A 33 -9.75 15.22 41.70
N LEU A 34 -9.12 14.21 42.28
CA LEU A 34 -9.31 13.81 43.67
C LEU A 34 -8.19 14.29 44.58
N GLU A 35 -8.51 14.47 45.86
CA GLU A 35 -7.51 14.67 46.91
C GLU A 35 -6.64 13.41 47.11
N PRO A 36 -5.35 13.55 47.51
CA PRO A 36 -4.49 12.41 47.81
C PRO A 36 -5.13 11.42 48.79
N GLY A 37 -4.94 10.12 48.55
CA GLY A 37 -5.47 9.06 49.42
C GLY A 37 -6.99 8.86 49.35
N THR A 38 -7.69 9.51 48.41
CA THR A 38 -9.13 9.29 48.21
C THR A 38 -9.40 7.88 47.69
N THR A 39 -10.20 7.11 48.43
CA THR A 39 -10.69 5.80 48.00
C THR A 39 -12.03 5.93 47.26
N ARG A 40 -12.35 4.94 46.42
CA ARG A 40 -13.63 4.91 45.69
C ARG A 40 -14.84 4.90 46.64
N SER A 41 -14.73 4.19 47.77
CA SER A 41 -15.78 4.15 48.81
C SER A 41 -15.94 5.51 49.50
N ALA A 42 -14.83 6.19 49.81
CA ALA A 42 -14.87 7.52 50.43
C ALA A 42 -15.44 8.59 49.49
N LEU A 43 -15.20 8.47 48.18
CA LEU A 43 -15.86 9.34 47.19
C LEU A 43 -17.36 9.01 47.10
N GLN A 44 -17.72 7.73 46.97
CA GLN A 44 -19.11 7.29 46.82
C GLN A 44 -20.01 7.69 47.99
N ALA A 45 -19.48 7.66 49.21
CA ALA A 45 -20.22 7.95 50.44
C ALA A 45 -20.75 9.41 50.52
N GLY A 46 -20.20 10.35 49.75
CA GLY A 46 -20.60 11.76 49.76
C GLY A 46 -21.18 12.27 48.45
N LEU A 47 -21.34 11.42 47.43
CA LEU A 47 -21.95 11.84 46.17
C LEU A 47 -23.46 12.09 46.32
N ALA A 48 -23.95 13.15 45.69
CA ALA A 48 -25.36 13.47 45.66
C ALA A 48 -26.19 12.35 44.99
N PRO A 49 -27.47 12.17 45.36
CA PRO A 49 -28.34 11.18 44.75
C PRO A 49 -28.34 11.28 43.22
N GLY A 50 -28.12 10.15 42.55
CA GLY A 50 -28.12 10.06 41.09
C GLY A 50 -26.77 10.30 40.41
N VAL A 51 -25.76 10.82 41.12
CA VAL A 51 -24.37 10.87 40.61
C VAL A 51 -23.72 9.50 40.76
N ARG A 52 -23.14 8.97 39.68
CA ARG A 52 -22.54 7.63 39.65
C ARG A 52 -21.08 7.68 39.22
N ILE A 53 -20.23 6.92 39.90
CA ILE A 53 -18.84 6.71 39.46
C ILE A 53 -18.83 5.68 38.32
N THR A 54 -18.61 6.14 37.09
CA THR A 54 -18.54 5.29 35.88
C THR A 54 -17.11 4.92 35.51
N GLY A 55 -16.12 5.68 35.96
CA GLY A 55 -14.71 5.40 35.72
C GLY A 55 -13.84 5.74 36.92
N TRP A 56 -12.70 5.06 37.06
CA TRP A 56 -11.75 5.26 38.15
C TRP A 56 -10.33 5.27 37.58
N LEU A 57 -9.61 6.37 37.77
CA LEU A 57 -8.31 6.67 37.15
C LEU A 57 -7.27 6.96 38.24
N PRO A 58 -6.88 5.96 39.06
CA PRO A 58 -6.07 6.16 40.25
C PRO A 58 -4.66 6.70 39.96
N GLN A 59 -4.09 6.39 38.80
CA GLN A 59 -2.76 6.83 38.38
C GLN A 59 -2.65 8.35 38.27
N ILE A 60 -3.73 9.02 37.88
CA ILE A 60 -3.81 10.49 37.78
C ILE A 60 -4.67 11.09 38.90
N ARG A 61 -5.07 10.28 39.90
CA ARG A 61 -5.98 10.67 40.99
C ARG A 61 -7.27 11.29 40.45
N ALA A 62 -7.96 10.62 39.54
CA ALA A 62 -9.23 11.10 39.00
C ALA A 62 -10.33 10.02 39.02
N ALA A 63 -11.59 10.45 38.93
CA ALA A 63 -12.76 9.61 38.74
C ALA A 63 -13.67 10.20 37.67
N VAL A 64 -14.29 9.34 36.86
CA VAL A 64 -15.31 9.75 35.88
C VAL A 64 -16.68 9.61 36.54
N LEU A 65 -17.43 10.70 36.55
CA LEU A 65 -18.75 10.78 37.16
C LEU A 65 -19.81 11.01 36.10
N HIS A 66 -20.87 10.21 36.12
CA HIS A 66 -22.07 10.43 35.33
C HIS A 66 -23.10 11.17 36.18
N LEU A 67 -23.62 12.28 35.65
CA LEU A 67 -24.53 13.18 36.35
C LEU A 67 -25.98 12.96 35.89
N PRO A 68 -26.98 13.16 36.77
CA PRO A 68 -28.39 13.18 36.35
C PRO A 68 -28.66 14.27 35.28
N PRO A 69 -29.61 14.07 34.36
CA PRO A 69 -30.05 15.10 33.41
C PRO A 69 -30.34 16.44 34.09
N GLY A 70 -29.90 17.54 33.48
CA GLY A 70 -30.06 18.89 34.03
C GLY A 70 -29.06 19.30 35.12
N SER A 71 -28.14 18.42 35.53
CA SER A 71 -27.07 18.74 36.48
C SER A 71 -25.89 19.45 35.81
N SER A 72 -25.20 20.33 36.54
CA SER A 72 -23.98 21.02 36.06
C SER A 72 -22.74 20.48 36.76
N ALA A 73 -21.62 20.37 36.03
CA ALA A 73 -20.30 20.08 36.62
C ALA A 73 -19.98 21.02 37.79
N ASN A 74 -20.35 22.29 37.66
CA ASN A 74 -20.11 23.33 38.66
C ASN A 74 -21.00 23.20 39.91
N SER A 75 -22.01 22.33 39.92
CA SER A 75 -22.86 22.09 41.10
C SER A 75 -22.35 20.98 42.02
N ILE A 76 -21.36 20.20 41.59
CA ILE A 76 -20.77 19.19 42.47
C ILE A 76 -19.83 19.86 43.47
N ARG A 77 -20.07 19.57 44.75
CA ARG A 77 -19.20 19.92 45.87
C ARG A 77 -18.95 18.65 46.66
N HIS A 78 -17.68 18.28 46.80
CA HIS A 78 -17.29 17.10 47.57
C HIS A 78 -15.90 17.31 48.18
N PRO A 79 -15.68 17.03 49.48
CA PRO A 79 -14.42 17.31 50.17
C PRO A 79 -13.24 16.47 49.68
N LYS A 80 -13.50 15.44 48.86
CA LYS A 80 -12.47 14.61 48.21
C LYS A 80 -12.21 14.98 46.75
N ILE A 81 -12.90 15.99 46.21
CA ILE A 81 -12.73 16.46 44.84
C ILE A 81 -12.05 17.84 44.89
N ARG A 82 -10.87 17.94 44.29
CA ARG A 82 -10.05 19.14 44.19
C ARG A 82 -10.53 20.07 43.08
N SER A 83 -10.86 19.49 41.92
CA SER A 83 -11.38 20.20 40.76
C SER A 83 -12.23 19.25 39.90
N ILE A 84 -13.10 19.85 39.08
CA ILE A 84 -13.95 19.12 38.14
C ILE A 84 -13.83 19.78 36.78
N GLU A 85 -13.73 18.96 35.75
CA GLU A 85 -13.75 19.39 34.37
C GLU A 85 -14.77 18.59 33.57
N GLN A 86 -15.21 19.17 32.45
CA GLN A 86 -16.13 18.51 31.55
C GLN A 86 -15.40 17.36 30.86
N ASP A 87 -16.02 16.18 30.83
CA ASP A 87 -15.52 15.09 29.98
C ASP A 87 -15.88 15.44 28.54
N ALA A 88 -14.90 15.91 27.79
CA ALA A 88 -15.08 16.37 26.43
C ALA A 88 -15.25 15.18 25.49
N ILE A 89 -16.25 15.23 24.62
CA ILE A 89 -16.39 14.25 23.56
C ILE A 89 -15.19 14.42 22.61
N MET A 90 -14.36 13.40 22.54
CA MET A 90 -13.34 13.29 21.50
C MET A 90 -13.94 12.59 20.29
N HIS A 91 -13.70 13.15 19.10
CA HIS A 91 -14.06 12.51 17.84
C HIS A 91 -12.83 11.77 17.31
N PRO A 92 -12.99 10.57 16.72
CA PRO A 92 -11.91 9.95 15.98
C PRO A 92 -11.48 10.89 14.84
N VAL A 93 -10.20 11.18 14.74
CA VAL A 93 -9.62 11.83 13.56
C VAL A 93 -9.54 10.76 12.49
N ALA A 94 -10.60 10.59 11.71
CA ALA A 94 -10.50 9.89 10.44
C ALA A 94 -9.76 10.84 9.50
N SER A 95 -8.59 10.41 9.02
CA SER A 95 -7.93 11.08 7.91
C SER A 95 -8.89 11.11 6.70
N GLY A 96 -8.84 12.24 5.97
CA GLY A 96 -9.72 12.51 4.85
C GLY A 96 -9.45 11.63 3.64
N PRO A 97 -10.33 11.66 2.62
CA PRO A 97 -10.09 10.96 1.37
C PRO A 97 -8.87 11.54 0.65
N ASP A 98 -8.17 10.69 -0.10
CA ASP A 98 -6.95 11.06 -0.81
C ASP A 98 -7.28 11.94 -2.03
N PRO A 99 -6.71 13.15 -2.14
CA PRO A 99 -7.11 14.16 -3.13
C PRO A 99 -6.81 13.76 -4.59
N LEU A 100 -5.80 12.92 -4.83
CA LEU A 100 -5.40 12.47 -6.17
C LEU A 100 -5.99 11.11 -6.55
N PHE A 101 -6.61 10.37 -5.62
CA PHE A 101 -7.19 9.07 -5.90
C PHE A 101 -8.18 9.06 -7.10
N PRO A 102 -9.07 10.06 -7.28
CA PRO A 102 -9.94 10.14 -8.45
C PRO A 102 -9.22 10.23 -9.80
N GLN A 103 -7.93 10.56 -9.81
CA GLN A 103 -7.11 10.69 -11.02
C GLN A 103 -6.36 9.39 -11.36
N GLN A 104 -6.30 8.42 -10.45
CA GLN A 104 -5.60 7.14 -10.61
C GLN A 104 -6.41 6.14 -11.43
N TYR A 105 -6.54 6.39 -12.74
CA TYR A 105 -7.28 5.50 -13.65
C TYR A 105 -6.76 4.04 -13.63
N GLY A 106 -5.46 3.84 -13.37
CA GLY A 106 -4.86 2.50 -13.31
C GLY A 106 -5.54 1.62 -12.25
N LEU A 107 -5.83 2.18 -11.07
CA LEU A 107 -6.56 1.50 -10.00
C LEU A 107 -8.03 1.24 -10.36
N ALA A 108 -8.65 2.17 -11.09
CA ALA A 108 -10.01 2.00 -11.59
C ALA A 108 -10.10 0.85 -12.61
N ASN A 109 -9.19 0.79 -13.59
CA ASN A 109 -9.17 -0.25 -14.63
C ASN A 109 -9.01 -1.65 -14.03
N VAL A 110 -8.17 -1.80 -12.99
CA VAL A 110 -7.92 -3.09 -12.33
C VAL A 110 -8.94 -3.41 -11.21
N GLN A 111 -9.99 -2.61 -11.06
CA GLN A 111 -11.07 -2.79 -10.07
C GLN A 111 -10.57 -2.78 -8.61
N ALA A 112 -9.59 -1.93 -8.29
CA ALA A 112 -8.95 -1.88 -6.96
C ALA A 112 -9.95 -1.59 -5.82
N SER A 113 -10.82 -0.59 -5.97
CA SER A 113 -11.79 -0.25 -4.91
C SER A 113 -12.77 -1.37 -4.60
N ALA A 114 -13.16 -2.15 -5.61
CA ALA A 114 -13.99 -3.33 -5.40
C ALA A 114 -13.20 -4.44 -4.71
N ALA A 115 -11.92 -4.62 -5.07
CA ALA A 115 -11.02 -5.57 -4.41
C ALA A 115 -10.82 -5.25 -2.91
N TRP A 116 -10.70 -3.96 -2.56
CA TRP A 116 -10.55 -3.49 -1.17
C TRP A 116 -11.74 -3.78 -0.25
N THR A 117 -12.90 -4.14 -0.80
CA THR A 117 -14.03 -4.65 0.00
C THR A 117 -13.78 -6.07 0.53
N VAL A 118 -12.81 -6.78 -0.03
CA VAL A 118 -12.42 -8.15 0.33
C VAL A 118 -11.05 -8.18 0.98
N SER A 119 -10.06 -7.51 0.40
CA SER A 119 -8.67 -7.51 0.87
C SER A 119 -7.97 -6.20 0.53
N THR A 120 -7.14 -5.71 1.45
CA THR A 120 -6.29 -4.53 1.27
C THR A 120 -4.79 -4.84 1.42
N GLY A 121 -4.42 -6.13 1.58
CA GLY A 121 -3.03 -6.54 1.74
C GLY A 121 -2.56 -6.62 3.20
N VAL A 122 -3.47 -6.66 4.17
CA VAL A 122 -3.11 -6.76 5.59
C VAL A 122 -2.26 -8.01 5.84
N GLY A 123 -1.15 -7.83 6.56
CA GLY A 123 -0.27 -8.92 6.97
C GLY A 123 0.62 -9.45 5.85
N THR A 124 0.68 -8.77 4.70
CA THR A 124 1.65 -9.10 3.65
C THR A 124 2.81 -8.13 3.59
N VAL A 125 3.94 -8.62 3.10
CA VAL A 125 5.13 -7.85 2.78
C VAL A 125 5.41 -7.97 1.29
N VAL A 126 5.55 -6.83 0.62
CA VAL A 126 6.00 -6.74 -0.77
C VAL A 126 7.40 -6.15 -0.78
N ALA A 127 8.36 -6.92 -1.28
CA ALA A 127 9.70 -6.44 -1.55
C ALA A 127 9.71 -5.65 -2.86
N VAL A 128 10.24 -4.43 -2.83
CA VAL A 128 10.45 -3.59 -4.02
C VAL A 128 11.94 -3.58 -4.31
N VAL A 129 12.34 -4.32 -5.35
CA VAL A 129 13.74 -4.43 -5.80
C VAL A 129 13.96 -3.42 -6.90
N ASP A 130 14.51 -2.26 -6.53
CA ASP A 130 14.53 -1.06 -7.36
C ASP A 130 15.63 -0.05 -6.94
N SER A 131 15.48 1.24 -7.21
CA SER A 131 16.46 2.30 -6.96
C SER A 131 16.48 2.86 -5.54
N GLY A 132 15.73 2.26 -4.61
CA GLY A 132 15.50 2.76 -3.26
C GLY A 132 14.14 3.45 -3.09
N ILE A 133 13.98 4.21 -2.02
CA ILE A 133 12.75 4.94 -1.70
C ILE A 133 13.04 6.29 -1.06
N GLN A 134 12.12 7.24 -1.17
CA GLN A 134 12.06 8.37 -0.26
C GLN A 134 11.38 7.95 1.06
N LEU A 135 12.18 7.63 2.08
CA LEU A 135 11.72 7.12 3.38
C LEU A 135 10.76 8.08 4.12
N ASP A 136 10.93 9.39 3.95
CA ASP A 136 10.12 10.44 4.59
C ASP A 136 8.92 10.88 3.74
N HIS A 137 8.60 10.16 2.66
CA HIS A 137 7.47 10.50 1.80
C HIS A 137 6.15 10.37 2.57
N PRO A 138 5.28 11.40 2.59
CA PRO A 138 4.08 11.43 3.44
C PRO A 138 3.13 10.25 3.20
N ASP A 139 3.07 9.79 1.95
CA ASP A 139 2.21 8.67 1.53
C ASP A 139 2.86 7.26 1.69
N LEU A 140 4.15 7.18 2.03
CA LEU A 140 4.91 5.91 2.08
C LEU A 140 5.53 5.61 3.44
N ALA A 141 5.87 6.62 4.25
CA ALA A 141 6.59 6.45 5.51
C ALA A 141 5.88 5.48 6.48
N SER A 142 4.52 5.48 6.48
CA SER A 142 3.71 4.58 7.31
C SER A 142 3.56 3.15 6.76
N GLN A 143 4.07 2.91 5.55
CA GLN A 143 3.90 1.68 4.78
C GLN A 143 5.19 0.85 4.75
N LEU A 144 6.30 1.39 5.23
CA LEU A 144 7.58 0.68 5.31
C LEU A 144 7.46 -0.55 6.21
N TRP A 145 7.98 -1.68 5.73
CA TRP A 145 8.26 -2.85 6.54
C TRP A 145 9.31 -2.50 7.59
N ALA A 146 9.19 -3.08 8.78
CA ALA A 146 10.18 -2.90 9.84
C ALA A 146 10.78 -4.27 10.18
N ASN A 147 12.10 -4.40 10.15
CA ASN A 147 12.77 -5.60 10.64
C ASN A 147 12.48 -5.74 12.15
N PRO A 148 11.77 -6.80 12.61
CA PRO A 148 11.52 -7.01 14.03
C PRO A 148 12.79 -7.38 14.83
N GLY A 149 13.88 -7.74 14.14
CA GLY A 149 15.19 -8.05 14.71
C GLY A 149 16.00 -6.83 15.14
N GLU A 150 15.76 -5.67 14.53
CA GLU A 150 16.63 -4.49 14.64
C GLU A 150 16.17 -3.43 15.64
N ILE A 151 17.14 -2.77 16.29
CA ILE A 151 16.95 -1.52 17.02
C ILE A 151 17.45 -0.36 16.14
N PRO A 152 16.55 0.50 15.63
CA PRO A 152 16.94 1.49 14.63
C PRO A 152 18.06 2.46 15.07
N GLY A 153 19.15 2.48 14.29
CA GLY A 153 20.21 3.47 14.36
C GLY A 153 21.18 3.28 15.53
N ASN A 154 21.34 2.06 16.00
CA ASN A 154 22.28 1.74 17.08
C ASN A 154 23.68 1.34 16.57
N GLY A 155 23.83 1.12 15.25
CA GLY A 155 25.09 0.72 14.63
C GLY A 155 25.49 -0.73 14.90
N ILE A 156 24.54 -1.58 15.29
CA ILE A 156 24.72 -2.98 15.66
C ILE A 156 23.80 -3.83 14.77
N ASP A 157 24.31 -4.96 14.31
CA ASP A 157 23.51 -6.04 13.73
C ASP A 157 22.89 -6.82 14.91
N ASP A 158 21.62 -6.51 15.24
CA ASP A 158 20.97 -6.96 16.47
C ASP A 158 20.43 -8.40 16.35
N ASP A 159 20.09 -8.84 15.14
CA ASP A 159 19.61 -10.18 14.86
C ASP A 159 20.70 -11.15 14.34
N GLY A 160 21.88 -10.63 14.02
CA GLY A 160 23.08 -11.39 13.68
C GLY A 160 23.06 -11.97 12.27
N ASP A 161 22.31 -11.36 11.36
CA ASP A 161 22.13 -11.81 9.99
C ASP A 161 23.19 -11.27 9.01
N GLY A 162 24.03 -10.36 9.48
CA GLY A 162 25.12 -9.73 8.73
C GLY A 162 24.80 -8.34 8.17
N TYR A 163 23.63 -7.77 8.45
CA TYR A 163 23.16 -6.49 7.92
C TYR A 163 22.87 -5.48 9.05
N ILE A 164 23.82 -4.59 9.31
CA ILE A 164 23.72 -3.59 10.39
C ILE A 164 22.64 -2.55 10.10
N ASP A 165 21.66 -2.37 11.00
CA ASP A 165 20.60 -1.37 10.92
C ASP A 165 19.71 -1.50 9.64
N ASP A 166 19.38 -2.73 9.23
CA ASP A 166 18.56 -3.03 8.03
C ASP A 166 17.03 -2.82 8.22
N VAL A 167 16.69 -1.78 8.98
CA VAL A 167 15.36 -1.51 9.55
C VAL A 167 14.21 -1.60 8.55
N HIS A 168 14.41 -1.15 7.30
CA HIS A 168 13.35 -1.11 6.27
C HIS A 168 13.71 -1.90 5.00
N GLY A 169 14.78 -2.70 5.06
CA GLY A 169 15.42 -3.34 3.94
C GLY A 169 16.88 -2.92 3.83
N TRP A 170 17.47 -3.12 2.65
CA TRP A 170 18.91 -3.08 2.46
C TRP A 170 19.36 -2.53 1.11
N HIS A 171 20.57 -1.97 1.08
CA HIS A 171 21.22 -1.43 -0.10
C HIS A 171 22.27 -2.38 -0.65
N PHE A 172 21.92 -3.15 -1.68
CA PHE A 172 22.82 -4.12 -2.32
C PHE A 172 23.66 -3.55 -3.46
N TYR A 173 23.35 -2.35 -3.92
CA TYR A 173 23.98 -1.75 -5.10
C TYR A 173 25.50 -1.54 -4.89
N HIS A 174 26.30 -2.03 -5.83
CA HIS A 174 27.73 -1.72 -5.87
C HIS A 174 27.98 -0.34 -6.48
N GLY A 175 28.69 0.51 -5.73
CA GLY A 175 29.30 1.72 -6.26
C GLY A 175 30.54 1.40 -7.10
N ILE A 176 31.22 2.45 -7.58
CA ILE A 176 32.52 2.32 -8.25
C ILE A 176 33.54 3.20 -7.52
N ASP A 177 34.74 2.66 -7.25
CA ASP A 177 35.83 3.45 -6.68
C ASP A 177 36.42 4.45 -7.68
N SER A 178 37.34 5.30 -7.20
CA SER A 178 38.04 6.28 -8.05
C SER A 178 38.89 5.66 -9.16
N PHE A 179 39.07 4.34 -9.17
CA PHE A 179 39.83 3.58 -10.16
C PHE A 179 38.93 2.84 -11.15
N GLY A 180 37.61 2.92 -11.01
CA GLY A 180 36.66 2.23 -11.90
C GLY A 180 36.28 0.82 -11.44
N ASN A 181 36.67 0.38 -10.24
CA ASN A 181 36.34 -0.96 -9.74
C ASN A 181 35.01 -0.95 -8.97
N PRO A 182 34.17 -1.99 -9.11
CA PRO A 182 32.99 -2.18 -8.27
C PRO A 182 33.37 -2.31 -6.79
N VAL A 183 32.70 -1.52 -5.95
CA VAL A 183 32.84 -1.57 -4.49
C VAL A 183 31.45 -1.74 -3.87
N PRO A 184 31.23 -2.78 -3.05
CA PRO A 184 29.97 -2.94 -2.33
C PRO A 184 29.73 -1.71 -1.44
N GLN A 185 28.57 -1.06 -1.57
CA GLN A 185 28.16 -0.03 -0.61
C GLN A 185 27.42 -0.67 0.57
N ASN A 186 26.65 -1.75 0.34
CA ASN A 186 26.14 -2.72 1.33
C ASN A 186 25.91 -2.16 2.74
N ASP A 187 24.96 -1.23 2.83
CA ASP A 187 24.59 -0.50 4.04
C ASP A 187 23.06 -0.30 4.16
N GLY A 188 22.60 0.42 5.19
CA GLY A 188 21.20 0.78 5.38
C GLY A 188 20.71 1.99 4.56
N ASP A 189 21.48 2.52 3.59
CA ASP A 189 21.06 3.71 2.82
C ASP A 189 20.06 3.36 1.70
N LEU A 190 18.79 3.44 2.05
CA LEU A 190 17.68 3.21 1.12
C LEU A 190 17.31 4.44 0.27
N SER A 191 18.11 5.51 0.29
CA SER A 191 17.76 6.74 -0.43
C SER A 191 17.59 6.50 -1.94
N ASP A 192 16.49 7.01 -2.48
CA ASP A 192 16.19 6.80 -3.90
C ASP A 192 17.02 7.72 -4.79
N GLY A 193 18.13 7.25 -5.34
CA GLY A 193 18.99 8.04 -6.23
C GLY A 193 18.30 8.49 -7.54
N LEU A 194 17.32 7.73 -8.03
CA LEU A 194 16.73 7.88 -9.36
C LEU A 194 15.27 8.35 -9.36
N GLY A 195 14.55 8.17 -8.24
CA GLY A 195 13.14 8.48 -8.10
C GLY A 195 12.18 7.41 -8.65
N HIS A 196 12.69 6.35 -9.28
CA HIS A 196 11.90 5.29 -9.89
C HIS A 196 11.29 4.37 -8.82
N GLY A 197 12.11 3.89 -7.88
CA GLY A 197 11.66 3.04 -6.78
C GLY A 197 10.62 3.69 -5.87
N THR A 198 10.70 5.02 -5.66
CA THR A 198 9.65 5.79 -4.96
C THR A 198 8.32 5.72 -5.70
N HIS A 199 8.31 5.82 -7.03
CA HIS A 199 7.09 5.77 -7.84
C HIS A 199 6.47 4.37 -7.84
N VAL A 200 7.30 3.35 -8.06
CA VAL A 200 6.93 1.93 -8.02
C VAL A 200 6.33 1.57 -6.67
N SER A 201 6.97 2.00 -5.57
CA SER A 201 6.50 1.76 -4.19
C SER A 201 5.10 2.32 -3.94
N GLY A 202 4.78 3.51 -4.44
CA GLY A 202 3.44 4.08 -4.30
C GLY A 202 2.37 3.31 -5.06
N ILE A 203 2.70 2.75 -6.23
CA ILE A 203 1.74 1.94 -6.99
C ILE A 203 1.41 0.67 -6.19
N VAL A 204 2.41 0.04 -5.57
CA VAL A 204 2.21 -1.14 -4.73
C VAL A 204 1.35 -0.79 -3.50
N GLY A 205 1.77 0.19 -2.71
CA GLY A 205 1.30 0.31 -1.34
C GLY A 205 1.33 1.71 -0.75
N ALA A 206 1.13 2.77 -1.55
CA ALA A 206 0.82 4.08 -0.95
C ALA A 206 -0.39 3.96 -0.02
N ALA A 207 -0.33 4.66 1.12
CA ALA A 207 -1.36 4.64 2.13
C ALA A 207 -2.68 5.13 1.54
N ARG A 208 -3.81 4.62 2.03
CA ARG A 208 -5.15 5.10 1.63
C ARG A 208 -5.82 5.88 2.73
N ASN A 209 -6.70 6.79 2.34
CA ASN A 209 -7.49 7.66 3.19
C ASN A 209 -6.63 8.33 4.26
N ASN A 210 -5.43 8.79 3.92
CA ASN A 210 -4.52 9.52 4.81
C ASN A 210 -4.58 11.04 4.57
N ALA A 211 -5.44 11.50 3.66
CA ALA A 211 -5.57 12.88 3.17
C ALA A 211 -4.38 13.39 2.36
N GLU A 212 -3.46 12.51 2.00
CA GLU A 212 -2.33 12.79 1.13
C GLU A 212 -2.56 12.12 -0.22
N GLY A 213 -1.98 12.66 -1.29
CA GLY A 213 -1.73 11.86 -2.49
C GLY A 213 -2.88 11.04 -3.04
N GLY A 214 -2.57 9.78 -3.35
CA GLY A 214 -3.47 8.77 -3.88
C GLY A 214 -3.46 7.54 -2.99
N ALA A 215 -3.51 6.35 -3.58
CA ALA A 215 -3.36 5.09 -2.87
C ALA A 215 -2.59 4.07 -3.72
N GLY A 216 -2.04 3.04 -3.08
CA GLY A 216 -1.50 1.85 -3.74
C GLY A 216 -2.56 0.78 -3.95
N ILE A 217 -2.30 -0.21 -4.82
CA ILE A 217 -3.23 -1.33 -5.05
C ILE A 217 -3.41 -2.21 -3.80
N ALA A 218 -2.39 -2.33 -2.93
CA ALA A 218 -2.42 -3.05 -1.67
C ALA A 218 -2.06 -2.11 -0.50
N PRO A 219 -2.95 -1.18 -0.13
CA PRO A 219 -2.63 -0.04 0.75
C PRO A 219 -2.41 -0.39 2.22
N ASP A 220 -2.67 -1.63 2.63
CA ASP A 220 -2.40 -2.14 3.99
C ASP A 220 -1.26 -3.19 4.00
N THR A 221 -0.52 -3.35 2.88
CA THR A 221 0.72 -4.14 2.83
C THR A 221 1.88 -3.40 3.49
N ARG A 222 2.98 -4.09 3.72
CA ARG A 222 4.26 -3.46 4.08
C ARG A 222 5.26 -3.54 2.94
N LEU A 223 6.07 -2.49 2.79
CA LEU A 223 7.05 -2.33 1.72
C LEU A 223 8.45 -2.59 2.27
N MET A 224 9.09 -3.67 1.82
CA MET A 224 10.50 -3.97 2.11
C MET A 224 11.33 -3.47 0.93
N ILE A 225 12.31 -2.61 1.18
CA ILE A 225 12.96 -1.86 0.09
C ILE A 225 14.35 -2.41 -0.17
N MET A 226 14.58 -2.95 -1.35
CA MET A 226 15.90 -3.41 -1.81
C MET A 226 16.44 -2.42 -2.83
N ARG A 227 17.48 -1.68 -2.44
CA ARG A 227 18.15 -0.76 -3.36
C ARG A 227 19.24 -1.50 -4.14
N VAL A 228 18.97 -1.73 -5.42
CA VAL A 228 19.86 -2.41 -6.37
C VAL A 228 20.32 -1.52 -7.52
N PHE A 229 19.88 -0.26 -7.53
CA PHE A 229 20.30 0.77 -8.48
C PHE A 229 20.67 2.08 -7.76
N GLY A 230 21.38 2.93 -8.51
CA GLY A 230 21.49 4.36 -8.23
C GLY A 230 22.83 4.75 -7.59
N ARG A 231 23.66 5.45 -8.37
CA ARG A 231 24.81 6.19 -7.83
C ARG A 231 24.41 7.58 -7.36
N PRO A 232 24.77 7.99 -6.13
CA PRO A 232 24.71 9.39 -5.72
C PRO A 232 25.62 10.30 -6.57
N ASP A 233 26.73 9.77 -7.10
CA ASP A 233 27.79 10.51 -7.79
C ASP A 233 27.78 10.37 -9.32
N ALA A 234 27.03 9.42 -9.87
CA ALA A 234 26.84 9.25 -11.31
C ALA A 234 25.36 8.95 -11.64
N PRO A 235 24.48 9.96 -11.61
CA PRO A 235 23.05 9.80 -11.89
C PRO A 235 22.72 9.29 -13.32
N TYR A 236 23.73 9.14 -14.18
CA TYR A 236 23.62 8.61 -15.55
C TYR A 236 23.80 7.08 -15.64
N ASP A 237 24.26 6.44 -14.58
CA ASP A 237 24.48 4.98 -14.53
C ASP A 237 23.38 4.34 -13.69
N ALA A 238 22.20 4.15 -14.30
CA ALA A 238 21.08 3.41 -13.72
C ALA A 238 21.27 1.89 -13.81
N ASN A 239 22.46 1.41 -14.17
CA ASN A 239 22.73 -0.01 -14.24
C ASN A 239 22.88 -0.58 -12.84
N GLY A 240 22.46 -1.84 -12.68
CA GLY A 240 22.63 -2.64 -11.48
C GLY A 240 23.21 -3.98 -11.90
N TYR A 241 23.89 -4.65 -10.98
CA TYR A 241 24.46 -5.96 -11.26
C TYR A 241 23.46 -7.06 -10.94
N GLU A 242 23.40 -8.08 -11.80
CA GLU A 242 22.51 -9.23 -11.57
C GLU A 242 22.87 -10.00 -10.28
N SER A 243 24.12 -9.91 -9.81
CA SER A 243 24.54 -10.40 -8.50
C SER A 243 23.84 -9.69 -7.34
N ASP A 244 23.63 -8.38 -7.46
CA ASP A 244 23.06 -7.54 -6.41
C ASP A 244 21.56 -7.82 -6.31
N ILE A 245 20.94 -7.97 -7.48
CA ILE A 245 19.55 -8.40 -7.61
C ILE A 245 19.37 -9.82 -7.03
N ALA A 246 20.29 -10.75 -7.32
CA ALA A 246 20.24 -12.09 -6.75
C ALA A 246 20.36 -12.07 -5.22
N SER A 247 21.32 -11.31 -4.66
CA SER A 247 21.48 -11.13 -3.21
C SER A 247 20.24 -10.50 -2.57
N ALA A 248 19.67 -9.46 -3.20
CA ALA A 248 18.43 -8.84 -2.76
C ALA A 248 17.27 -9.84 -2.72
N ILE A 249 17.12 -10.69 -3.74
CA ILE A 249 16.09 -11.73 -3.76
C ILE A 249 16.27 -12.67 -2.55
N LEU A 250 17.48 -13.17 -2.30
CA LEU A 250 17.74 -14.07 -1.18
C LEU A 250 17.40 -13.41 0.16
N TYR A 251 17.90 -12.19 0.38
CA TYR A 251 17.60 -11.41 1.58
C TYR A 251 16.09 -11.25 1.80
N THR A 252 15.32 -10.90 0.75
CA THR A 252 13.87 -10.68 0.89
C THR A 252 13.13 -11.93 1.32
N VAL A 253 13.58 -13.10 0.87
CA VAL A 253 13.00 -14.39 1.24
C VAL A 253 13.29 -14.71 2.69
N ASP A 254 14.54 -14.52 3.13
CA ASP A 254 14.97 -14.76 4.50
C ASP A 254 14.24 -13.84 5.50
N HIS A 255 13.86 -12.63 5.07
CA HIS A 255 13.12 -11.64 5.85
C HIS A 255 11.59 -11.70 5.68
N GLY A 256 11.07 -12.76 5.05
CA GLY A 256 9.65 -13.09 5.06
C GLY A 256 8.78 -12.29 4.08
N ALA A 257 9.35 -11.76 2.99
CA ALA A 257 8.57 -11.19 1.90
C ALA A 257 7.58 -12.21 1.32
N ASN A 258 6.39 -11.76 0.94
CA ASN A 258 5.39 -12.62 0.28
C ASN A 258 5.38 -12.46 -1.24
N VAL A 259 5.77 -11.28 -1.72
CA VAL A 259 5.84 -10.92 -3.13
C VAL A 259 7.10 -10.09 -3.37
N ILE A 260 7.80 -10.34 -4.48
CA ILE A 260 8.92 -9.54 -4.97
C ILE A 260 8.48 -8.85 -6.25
N ASN A 261 8.52 -7.52 -6.25
CA ASN A 261 8.33 -6.67 -7.41
C ASN A 261 9.68 -6.30 -8.03
N MET A 262 9.87 -6.66 -9.30
CA MET A 262 11.05 -6.29 -10.09
C MET A 262 10.62 -5.47 -11.31
N SER A 263 10.57 -4.15 -11.15
CA SER A 263 10.31 -3.20 -12.23
C SER A 263 11.58 -2.90 -13.02
N LEU A 264 12.32 -3.95 -13.37
CA LEU A 264 13.65 -3.93 -13.96
C LEU A 264 13.83 -5.09 -14.95
N GLY A 265 14.91 -5.05 -15.73
CA GLY A 265 15.33 -6.23 -16.48
C GLY A 265 16.55 -6.04 -17.37
N GLY A 266 17.07 -7.16 -17.85
CA GLY A 266 18.24 -7.28 -18.71
C GLY A 266 18.05 -8.30 -19.82
N ASN A 267 18.97 -8.30 -20.79
CA ASN A 267 18.89 -9.18 -21.97
C ASN A 267 19.65 -10.50 -21.82
N THR A 268 20.35 -10.69 -20.71
CA THR A 268 21.23 -11.83 -20.46
C THR A 268 20.55 -12.83 -19.55
N ASP A 269 20.75 -14.11 -19.83
CA ASP A 269 20.38 -15.19 -18.93
C ASP A 269 21.57 -15.46 -17.99
N VAL A 270 21.38 -15.26 -16.69
CA VAL A 270 22.41 -15.48 -15.68
C VAL A 270 21.91 -16.50 -14.67
N GLN A 271 22.66 -17.61 -14.57
CA GLN A 271 22.30 -18.74 -13.71
C GLN A 271 22.08 -18.33 -12.24
N ALA A 272 22.93 -17.46 -11.69
CA ALA A 272 22.80 -17.02 -10.30
C ALA A 272 21.50 -16.26 -10.02
N LEU A 273 21.06 -15.42 -10.97
CA LEU A 273 19.78 -14.74 -10.88
C LEU A 273 18.64 -15.76 -10.98
N HIS A 274 18.70 -16.71 -11.92
CA HIS A 274 17.67 -17.75 -12.04
C HIS A 274 17.56 -18.62 -10.79
N ASP A 275 18.69 -19.03 -10.21
CA ASP A 275 18.74 -19.82 -8.99
C ASP A 275 18.11 -19.08 -7.80
N ALA A 276 18.35 -17.77 -7.68
CA ALA A 276 17.70 -16.94 -6.65
C ALA A 276 16.18 -16.82 -6.87
N ILE A 277 15.73 -16.68 -8.12
CA ILE A 277 14.31 -16.69 -8.49
C ILE A 277 13.65 -18.01 -8.12
N ILE A 278 14.29 -19.13 -8.47
CA ILE A 278 13.82 -20.47 -8.09
C ILE A 278 13.73 -20.57 -6.58
N PHE A 279 14.78 -20.18 -5.85
CA PHE A 279 14.82 -20.18 -4.39
C PHE A 279 13.62 -19.43 -3.79
N ALA A 280 13.34 -18.21 -4.24
CA ALA A 280 12.18 -17.44 -3.78
C ALA A 280 10.86 -18.18 -4.01
N VAL A 281 10.68 -18.75 -5.21
CA VAL A 281 9.45 -19.47 -5.56
C VAL A 281 9.29 -20.77 -4.75
N VAL A 282 10.35 -21.52 -4.48
CA VAL A 282 10.25 -22.74 -3.64
C VAL A 282 9.89 -22.41 -2.19
N HIS A 283 10.33 -21.25 -1.69
CA HIS A 283 9.98 -20.73 -0.37
C HIS A 283 8.60 -20.02 -0.36
N GLY A 284 7.86 -20.10 -1.46
CA GLY A 284 6.48 -19.63 -1.53
C GLY A 284 6.33 -18.14 -1.82
N VAL A 285 7.41 -17.44 -2.17
CA VAL A 285 7.41 -16.02 -2.50
C VAL A 285 7.02 -15.83 -3.97
N VAL A 286 6.06 -14.95 -4.24
CA VAL A 286 5.60 -14.66 -5.61
C VAL A 286 6.57 -13.70 -6.27
N VAL A 287 7.01 -13.99 -7.49
CA VAL A 287 7.94 -13.12 -8.20
C VAL A 287 7.27 -12.52 -9.43
N VAL A 288 7.27 -11.18 -9.53
CA VAL A 288 6.61 -10.43 -10.60
C VAL A 288 7.61 -9.48 -11.24
N ALA A 289 7.70 -9.47 -12.57
CA ALA A 289 8.69 -8.67 -13.27
C ALA A 289 8.17 -8.00 -14.56
N ALA A 290 8.76 -6.85 -14.88
CA ALA A 290 8.45 -6.07 -16.07
C ALA A 290 8.88 -6.79 -17.36
N ALA A 291 8.01 -6.79 -18.37
CA ALA A 291 8.30 -7.46 -19.63
C ALA A 291 9.38 -6.77 -20.49
N GLY A 292 9.64 -5.48 -20.26
CA GLY A 292 10.58 -4.67 -21.04
C GLY A 292 9.89 -3.61 -21.90
N ASN A 293 10.67 -2.59 -22.28
CA ASN A 293 10.19 -1.43 -23.04
C ASN A 293 11.01 -1.27 -24.33
N ASN A 294 10.37 -1.30 -25.50
CA ASN A 294 10.98 -1.14 -26.83
C ASN A 294 12.10 -2.16 -27.15
N VAL A 295 12.06 -3.34 -26.53
CA VAL A 295 13.01 -4.42 -26.76
C VAL A 295 12.35 -5.60 -27.49
N PRO A 296 13.10 -6.36 -28.31
CA PRO A 296 12.52 -7.32 -29.26
C PRO A 296 11.91 -8.59 -28.61
N ALA A 297 12.21 -8.85 -27.34
CA ALA A 297 11.73 -10.03 -26.62
C ALA A 297 11.68 -9.76 -25.12
N VAL A 298 10.76 -10.40 -24.40
CA VAL A 298 10.53 -10.23 -22.95
C VAL A 298 11.86 -10.34 -22.20
N VAL A 299 12.22 -9.39 -21.35
CA VAL A 299 13.54 -9.36 -20.68
C VAL A 299 13.65 -10.35 -19.52
N TYR A 300 14.87 -10.66 -19.07
CA TYR A 300 15.09 -11.34 -17.79
C TYR A 300 15.01 -10.32 -16.64
N PRO A 301 14.47 -10.68 -15.46
CA PRO A 301 14.01 -12.02 -15.07
C PRO A 301 12.59 -12.39 -15.53
N ALA A 302 11.82 -11.47 -16.13
CA ALA A 302 10.44 -11.75 -16.56
C ALA A 302 10.31 -12.95 -17.52
N ARG A 303 11.35 -13.24 -18.31
CA ARG A 303 11.38 -14.38 -19.22
C ARG A 303 11.44 -15.74 -18.51
N TYR A 304 11.87 -15.80 -17.25
CA TYR A 304 11.97 -17.06 -16.51
C TYR A 304 10.57 -17.66 -16.27
N PRO A 305 10.37 -18.98 -16.47
CA PRO A 305 9.06 -19.63 -16.31
C PRO A 305 8.41 -19.45 -14.94
N GLU A 306 9.22 -19.27 -13.90
CA GLU A 306 8.78 -19.10 -12.51
C GLU A 306 8.23 -17.70 -12.23
N VAL A 307 8.50 -16.73 -13.11
CA VAL A 307 8.17 -15.32 -12.94
C VAL A 307 6.86 -14.96 -13.64
N ILE A 308 6.06 -14.12 -12.99
CA ILE A 308 4.88 -13.51 -13.60
C ILE A 308 5.34 -12.31 -14.41
N ALA A 309 5.49 -12.49 -15.72
CA ALA A 309 5.86 -11.43 -16.66
C ALA A 309 4.68 -10.50 -16.95
N VAL A 310 4.89 -9.18 -16.77
CA VAL A 310 3.83 -8.18 -16.86
C VAL A 310 4.04 -7.23 -18.03
N GLY A 311 3.08 -7.22 -18.95
CA GLY A 311 2.98 -6.23 -20.03
C GLY A 311 2.24 -4.96 -19.62
N ALA A 312 2.33 -3.93 -20.46
CA ALA A 312 1.69 -2.62 -20.22
C ALA A 312 0.55 -2.34 -21.19
N THR A 313 -0.50 -1.71 -20.66
CA THR A 313 -1.67 -1.21 -21.40
C THR A 313 -1.92 0.26 -21.11
N ASP A 314 -2.66 0.94 -21.98
CA ASP A 314 -3.11 2.30 -21.75
C ASP A 314 -4.50 2.36 -21.09
N ARG A 315 -5.03 3.58 -20.91
CA ARG A 315 -6.36 3.81 -20.31
C ARG A 315 -7.51 3.14 -21.08
N SER A 316 -7.33 2.86 -22.36
CA SER A 316 -8.36 2.32 -23.27
C SER A 316 -8.16 0.83 -23.56
N ASP A 317 -7.42 0.12 -22.70
CA ASP A 317 -7.06 -1.30 -22.86
C ASP A 317 -6.32 -1.62 -24.16
N GLN A 318 -5.66 -0.63 -24.75
CA GLN A 318 -4.75 -0.89 -25.85
C GLN A 318 -3.39 -1.31 -25.30
N PRO A 319 -2.72 -2.31 -25.90
CA PRO A 319 -1.32 -2.59 -25.59
C PRO A 319 -0.49 -1.32 -25.76
N ALA A 320 0.33 -0.99 -24.76
CA ALA A 320 1.19 0.18 -24.84
C ALA A 320 2.22 -0.02 -25.97
N PHE A 321 2.45 1.00 -26.80
CA PHE A 321 3.31 0.87 -27.99
C PHE A 321 4.75 0.43 -27.67
N PHE A 322 5.22 0.74 -26.46
CA PHE A 322 6.54 0.34 -25.98
C PHE A 322 6.56 -1.05 -25.33
N SER A 323 5.41 -1.61 -24.95
CA SER A 323 5.36 -2.86 -24.18
C SER A 323 5.91 -4.00 -25.02
N THR A 324 6.94 -4.66 -24.52
CA THR A 324 7.49 -5.83 -25.19
C THR A 324 6.51 -6.99 -25.16
N SER A 325 6.18 -7.52 -26.34
CA SER A 325 5.30 -8.68 -26.53
C SER A 325 6.08 -9.99 -26.56
N GLY A 326 5.47 -11.09 -26.11
CA GLY A 326 6.05 -12.42 -26.24
C GLY A 326 5.22 -13.52 -25.58
N PRO A 327 5.49 -14.79 -25.89
CA PRO A 327 4.77 -15.92 -25.31
C PRO A 327 5.00 -16.09 -23.79
N GLN A 328 5.97 -15.38 -23.20
CA GLN A 328 6.26 -15.42 -21.77
C GLN A 328 5.36 -14.51 -20.93
N LEU A 329 4.65 -13.54 -21.55
CA LEU A 329 3.72 -12.69 -20.81
C LEU A 329 2.70 -13.53 -20.07
N ALA A 330 2.47 -13.25 -18.78
CA ALA A 330 1.38 -13.85 -18.03
C ALA A 330 0.10 -13.03 -18.24
N LEU A 331 0.19 -11.73 -18.01
CA LEU A 331 -0.91 -10.78 -18.14
C LEU A 331 -0.35 -9.36 -18.31
N SER A 332 -1.23 -8.41 -18.56
CA SER A 332 -0.89 -6.98 -18.59
C SER A 332 -1.63 -6.20 -17.50
N ALA A 333 -1.12 -5.01 -17.19
CA ALA A 333 -1.81 -4.03 -16.36
C ALA A 333 -1.65 -2.62 -16.96
N PRO A 334 -2.37 -1.61 -16.49
CA PRO A 334 -2.14 -0.23 -16.90
C PRO A 334 -0.69 0.20 -16.67
N GLY A 335 -0.09 0.85 -17.66
CA GLY A 335 1.33 1.23 -17.65
C GLY A 335 1.64 2.54 -18.37
N VAL A 336 0.63 3.30 -18.80
CA VAL A 336 0.81 4.58 -19.51
C VAL A 336 0.28 5.74 -18.68
N ASN A 337 1.09 6.75 -18.36
CA ASN A 337 0.70 7.88 -17.51
C ASN A 337 0.06 7.45 -16.18
N ILE A 338 0.73 6.54 -15.47
CA ILE A 338 0.31 6.05 -14.16
C ILE A 338 0.71 7.06 -13.10
N LEU A 339 -0.29 7.55 -12.36
CA LEU A 339 -0.11 8.49 -11.26
C LEU A 339 0.28 7.74 -9.98
N SER A 340 1.38 8.15 -9.39
CA SER A 340 1.89 7.61 -8.12
C SER A 340 2.70 8.67 -7.37
N THR A 341 3.23 8.29 -6.22
CA THR A 341 4.26 9.00 -5.47
C THR A 341 5.48 9.30 -6.34
N ALA A 342 6.21 10.36 -6.02
CA ALA A 342 7.41 10.78 -6.72
C ALA A 342 8.39 11.40 -5.73
N LYS A 343 9.68 11.25 -6.01
CA LYS A 343 10.73 11.80 -5.16
C LYS A 343 10.69 13.34 -5.15
N ASN A 344 10.77 13.93 -3.96
CA ASN A 344 10.83 15.37 -3.72
C ASN A 344 12.00 15.76 -2.78
N PRO A 345 12.93 16.62 -3.20
CA PRO A 345 13.05 17.18 -4.54
C PRO A 345 13.34 16.09 -5.59
N PRO A 346 12.95 16.31 -6.86
CA PRO A 346 13.30 15.40 -7.93
C PRO A 346 14.84 15.28 -8.04
N PRO A 347 15.37 14.10 -8.38
CA PRO A 347 16.80 13.91 -8.51
C PRO A 347 17.35 14.71 -9.71
N PRO A 348 18.63 15.11 -9.68
CA PRO A 348 19.25 15.84 -10.77
C PRO A 348 19.19 15.04 -12.07
N ASN A 349 18.63 15.63 -13.13
CA ASN A 349 18.46 15.03 -14.47
C ASN A 349 17.55 13.80 -14.52
N TYR A 350 16.40 13.85 -13.82
CA TYR A 350 15.32 12.87 -13.95
C TYR A 350 15.01 12.57 -15.43
N PRO A 351 15.07 11.30 -15.90
CA PRO A 351 14.81 10.96 -17.28
C PRO A 351 13.39 11.44 -17.65
N ALA A 352 13.32 12.45 -18.52
CA ALA A 352 12.05 13.06 -18.91
C ALA A 352 11.19 12.15 -19.79
N ASP A 353 11.74 11.02 -20.25
CA ASP A 353 11.12 10.07 -21.17
C ASP A 353 10.34 8.95 -20.48
N ASP A 354 10.85 8.36 -19.39
CA ASP A 354 10.12 7.33 -18.62
C ASP A 354 9.06 7.93 -17.67
N CYS A 355 9.35 9.12 -17.15
CA CYS A 355 8.48 9.84 -16.23
C CYS A 355 8.28 11.30 -16.64
N PRO A 356 7.66 11.55 -17.82
CA PRO A 356 7.44 12.92 -18.33
C PRO A 356 6.57 13.77 -17.40
N GLY A 357 5.87 13.16 -16.44
CA GLY A 357 5.02 13.81 -15.44
C GLY A 357 5.74 14.45 -14.26
N SER A 358 7.08 14.40 -14.18
CA SER A 358 7.83 15.31 -13.28
C SER A 358 7.64 16.80 -13.62
N LEU A 359 6.94 17.09 -14.72
CA LEU A 359 6.44 18.40 -15.13
C LEU A 359 5.00 18.70 -14.66
N MET A 360 4.43 17.95 -13.70
CA MET A 360 3.34 18.52 -12.93
C MET A 360 3.83 19.82 -12.28
N PRO A 361 3.00 20.88 -12.22
CA PRO A 361 3.43 22.17 -11.70
C PRO A 361 4.06 21.99 -10.30
N PRO A 362 5.03 22.84 -9.91
CA PRO A 362 5.74 22.78 -8.62
C PRO A 362 4.86 22.77 -7.35
N SER A 363 3.53 22.76 -7.50
CA SER A 363 2.52 22.63 -6.48
C SER A 363 2.14 21.19 -6.06
N THR A 364 2.54 20.11 -6.76
CA THR A 364 2.23 18.72 -6.33
C THR A 364 3.35 18.00 -5.61
N GLY A 365 4.61 18.47 -5.70
CA GLY A 365 5.78 18.12 -4.87
C GLY A 365 6.21 16.65 -4.84
N TYR A 366 5.32 15.78 -4.42
CA TYR A 366 5.50 14.37 -4.06
C TYR A 366 4.77 13.39 -5.00
N TYR A 367 4.22 13.84 -6.13
CA TYR A 367 3.42 12.98 -7.02
C TYR A 367 3.67 13.26 -8.49
N GLY A 368 3.66 12.21 -9.32
CA GLY A 368 4.00 12.31 -10.75
C GLY A 368 3.43 11.18 -11.62
N LEU A 369 3.45 11.41 -12.93
CA LEU A 369 3.00 10.45 -13.94
C LEU A 369 4.20 9.80 -14.63
N CYS A 370 4.22 8.46 -14.65
CA CYS A 370 5.23 7.67 -15.37
C CYS A 370 4.59 6.67 -16.32
N SER A 371 5.35 6.25 -17.33
CA SER A 371 4.95 5.21 -18.28
C SER A 371 6.02 4.14 -18.40
N GLY A 372 5.60 2.88 -18.43
CA GLY A 372 6.49 1.74 -18.59
C GLY A 372 5.83 0.45 -18.11
N THR A 373 6.35 -0.69 -18.57
CA THR A 373 6.03 -1.99 -17.95
C THR A 373 6.37 -2.00 -16.46
N SER A 374 7.35 -1.19 -16.04
CA SER A 374 7.68 -0.87 -14.65
C SER A 374 6.53 -0.35 -13.79
N MET A 375 5.53 0.32 -14.37
CA MET A 375 4.35 0.81 -13.65
C MET A 375 3.20 -0.20 -13.65
N SER A 376 3.21 -1.15 -14.60
CA SER A 376 2.24 -2.25 -14.64
C SER A 376 2.58 -3.37 -13.66
N THR A 377 3.87 -3.71 -13.53
CA THR A 377 4.38 -4.72 -12.58
C THR A 377 3.88 -4.50 -11.15
N PRO A 378 3.99 -3.31 -10.54
CA PRO A 378 3.56 -3.10 -9.14
C PRO A 378 2.05 -3.23 -8.93
N LEU A 379 1.21 -2.99 -9.96
CA LEU A 379 -0.23 -3.29 -9.87
C LEU A 379 -0.47 -4.80 -9.71
N VAL A 380 0.26 -5.61 -10.47
CA VAL A 380 0.18 -7.08 -10.39
C VAL A 380 0.80 -7.57 -9.08
N SER A 381 1.93 -7.01 -8.65
CA SER A 381 2.58 -7.33 -7.37
C SER A 381 1.66 -7.07 -6.18
N GLY A 382 0.98 -5.92 -6.15
CA GLY A 382 0.03 -5.64 -5.09
C GLY A 382 -1.23 -6.51 -5.18
N ALA A 383 -1.74 -6.84 -6.37
CA ALA A 383 -2.83 -7.82 -6.49
C ALA A 383 -2.43 -9.23 -5.99
N ALA A 384 -1.19 -9.66 -6.22
CA ALA A 384 -0.64 -10.86 -5.62
C ALA A 384 -0.59 -10.76 -4.08
N ALA A 385 -0.26 -9.59 -3.53
CA ALA A 385 -0.30 -9.33 -2.09
C ALA A 385 -1.74 -9.39 -1.54
N LEU A 386 -2.72 -8.82 -2.25
CA LEU A 386 -4.14 -8.93 -1.87
C LEU A 386 -4.57 -10.40 -1.77
N LEU A 387 -4.18 -11.23 -2.72
CA LEU A 387 -4.44 -12.67 -2.74
C LEU A 387 -3.72 -13.41 -1.60
N LYS A 388 -2.44 -13.11 -1.36
CA LYS A 388 -1.65 -13.69 -0.25
C LYS A 388 -2.23 -13.33 1.11
N SER A 389 -2.80 -12.13 1.27
CA SER A 389 -3.44 -11.71 2.52
C SER A 389 -4.66 -12.58 2.88
N VAL A 390 -5.50 -12.92 1.89
CA VAL A 390 -6.69 -13.78 2.13
C VAL A 390 -6.40 -15.28 2.03
N HIS A 391 -5.36 -15.67 1.30
CA HIS A 391 -4.91 -17.05 1.15
C HIS A 391 -3.38 -17.18 1.33
N PRO A 392 -2.86 -17.08 2.57
CA PRO A 392 -1.42 -17.13 2.83
C PRO A 392 -0.73 -18.40 2.33
N ALA A 393 -1.47 -19.52 2.31
CA ALA A 393 -0.99 -20.83 1.86
C ALA A 393 -0.93 -21.01 0.33
N TYR A 394 -1.43 -20.06 -0.47
CA TYR A 394 -1.35 -20.17 -1.92
C TYR A 394 0.11 -20.13 -2.36
N THR A 395 0.51 -21.10 -3.18
CA THR A 395 1.84 -21.13 -3.79
C THR A 395 1.96 -20.06 -4.88
N PRO A 396 3.18 -19.68 -5.30
CA PRO A 396 3.36 -18.77 -6.43
C PRO A 396 2.65 -19.23 -7.70
N ALA A 397 2.65 -20.55 -7.98
CA ALA A 397 1.89 -21.13 -9.09
C ALA A 397 0.38 -20.93 -8.94
N CYS A 398 -0.18 -21.09 -7.74
CA CYS A 398 -1.60 -20.79 -7.48
C CYS A 398 -1.93 -19.34 -7.76
N ILE A 399 -1.10 -18.41 -7.27
CA ILE A 399 -1.29 -16.97 -7.46
C ILE A 399 -1.26 -16.62 -8.95
N ARG A 400 -0.28 -17.13 -9.69
CA ARG A 400 -0.19 -16.99 -11.14
C ARG A 400 -1.46 -17.45 -11.84
N ILE A 401 -1.93 -18.68 -11.58
CA ILE A 401 -3.14 -19.23 -12.20
C ILE A 401 -4.35 -18.35 -11.91
N VAL A 402 -4.54 -17.91 -10.66
CA VAL A 402 -5.68 -17.07 -10.29
C VAL A 402 -5.63 -15.73 -11.02
N LEU A 403 -4.46 -15.08 -11.09
CA LEU A 403 -4.29 -13.82 -11.81
C LEU A 403 -4.58 -13.98 -13.31
N GLU A 404 -4.00 -15.00 -13.96
CA GLU A 404 -4.19 -15.27 -15.39
C GLU A 404 -5.67 -15.60 -15.72
N LYS A 405 -6.33 -16.45 -14.93
CA LYS A 405 -7.72 -16.88 -15.20
C LYS A 405 -8.77 -15.83 -14.84
N SER A 406 -8.43 -14.87 -13.99
CA SER A 406 -9.31 -13.77 -13.60
C SER A 406 -9.13 -12.53 -14.44
N ALA A 407 -8.09 -12.46 -15.28
CA ALA A 407 -7.84 -11.34 -16.16
C ALA A 407 -9.06 -11.05 -17.07
N ASP A 408 -9.24 -9.77 -17.36
CA ASP A 408 -10.15 -9.32 -18.40
C ASP A 408 -9.44 -9.52 -19.73
N ASP A 409 -9.91 -10.48 -20.52
CA ASP A 409 -9.43 -10.75 -21.87
C ASP A 409 -9.65 -9.52 -22.76
N ILE A 410 -8.56 -8.82 -23.07
CA ILE A 410 -8.53 -7.57 -23.82
C ILE A 410 -7.64 -7.79 -25.05
N ALA A 411 -7.99 -7.17 -26.17
CA ALA A 411 -7.44 -7.45 -27.49
C ALA A 411 -7.98 -8.73 -28.16
N VAL A 412 -7.20 -9.82 -28.20
CA VAL A 412 -7.57 -11.02 -28.98
C VAL A 412 -8.08 -12.10 -28.04
N PRO A 413 -9.26 -12.71 -28.30
CA PRO A 413 -9.83 -13.70 -27.40
C PRO A 413 -8.86 -14.83 -27.05
N GLY A 414 -8.68 -15.07 -25.75
CA GLY A 414 -7.74 -16.03 -25.19
C GLY A 414 -6.38 -15.43 -24.91
N PHE A 415 -5.34 -16.28 -24.97
CA PHE A 415 -3.98 -15.80 -24.80
C PHE A 415 -3.50 -15.10 -26.07
N ASP A 416 -2.89 -13.92 -25.91
CA ASP A 416 -2.18 -13.24 -26.99
C ASP A 416 -0.81 -12.71 -26.54
N PRO A 417 0.21 -12.66 -27.43
CA PRO A 417 1.55 -12.23 -27.04
C PRO A 417 1.67 -10.75 -26.65
N ALA A 418 0.68 -9.89 -26.93
CA ALA A 418 0.73 -8.47 -26.61
C ALA A 418 0.15 -8.16 -25.21
N THR A 419 -0.82 -8.94 -24.73
CA THR A 419 -1.46 -8.73 -23.42
C THR A 419 -1.42 -9.93 -22.48
N GLY A 420 -0.86 -11.06 -22.90
CA GLY A 420 -0.89 -12.30 -22.14
C GLY A 420 -2.31 -12.86 -22.09
N TRP A 421 -2.80 -13.18 -20.89
CA TRP A 421 -4.22 -13.55 -20.66
C TRP A 421 -5.17 -12.35 -20.53
N GLY A 422 -4.68 -11.12 -20.74
CA GLY A 422 -5.46 -9.90 -20.68
C GLY A 422 -5.06 -8.97 -19.52
N ARG A 423 -5.93 -8.02 -19.18
CA ARG A 423 -5.67 -7.02 -18.14
C ARG A 423 -5.98 -7.58 -16.77
N LEU A 424 -5.13 -7.29 -15.78
CA LEU A 424 -5.39 -7.53 -14.37
C LEU A 424 -6.80 -7.05 -13.95
N ASN A 425 -7.52 -7.93 -13.24
CA ASN A 425 -8.78 -7.62 -12.57
C ASN A 425 -8.70 -8.12 -11.11
N ALA A 426 -8.37 -7.22 -10.18
CA ALA A 426 -8.04 -7.58 -8.80
C ALA A 426 -9.25 -8.15 -8.04
N VAL A 427 -10.47 -7.62 -8.26
CA VAL A 427 -11.66 -8.13 -7.58
C VAL A 427 -12.05 -9.51 -8.09
N ARG A 428 -11.95 -9.75 -9.41
CA ARG A 428 -12.24 -11.06 -9.99
C ARG A 428 -11.22 -12.11 -9.55
N ALA A 429 -9.96 -11.71 -9.36
CA ALA A 429 -8.92 -12.57 -8.79
C ALA A 429 -9.30 -13.03 -7.36
N LEU A 430 -9.68 -12.09 -6.49
CA LEU A 430 -10.12 -12.40 -5.11
C LEU A 430 -11.39 -13.25 -5.08
N GLN A 431 -12.35 -12.98 -5.96
CA GLN A 431 -13.55 -13.80 -6.10
C GLN A 431 -13.23 -15.23 -6.52
N LEU A 432 -12.36 -15.41 -7.53
CA LEU A 432 -11.93 -16.72 -7.99
C LEU A 432 -11.18 -17.50 -6.87
N ALA A 433 -10.31 -16.82 -6.13
CA ALA A 433 -9.59 -17.42 -5.01
C ALA A 433 -10.55 -17.91 -3.90
N SER A 434 -11.56 -17.12 -3.55
CA SER A 434 -12.56 -17.48 -2.53
C SER A 434 -13.36 -18.74 -2.87
N GLN A 435 -13.41 -19.13 -4.15
CA GLN A 435 -14.10 -20.31 -4.66
C GLN A 435 -13.20 -21.55 -4.75
N GLY A 436 -11.97 -21.48 -4.22
CA GLY A 436 -10.98 -22.55 -4.36
C GLY A 436 -10.33 -22.59 -5.73
N GLY A 437 -10.34 -21.47 -6.46
CA GLY A 437 -9.94 -21.35 -7.86
C GLY A 437 -8.56 -21.90 -8.20
N CYS A 438 -7.60 -21.93 -7.27
CA CYS A 438 -6.34 -22.64 -7.53
C CYS A 438 -6.55 -24.16 -7.68
N TYR A 439 -7.24 -24.80 -6.74
CA TYR A 439 -7.35 -26.27 -6.69
C TYR A 439 -8.38 -26.82 -7.67
N THR A 440 -9.44 -26.08 -7.95
CA THR A 440 -10.48 -26.48 -8.92
C THR A 440 -10.01 -26.36 -10.37
N GLN A 441 -8.99 -25.55 -10.64
CA GLN A 441 -8.42 -25.34 -11.98
C GLN A 441 -7.16 -26.21 -12.23
N LEU A 442 -6.64 -26.89 -11.20
CA LEU A 442 -5.56 -27.88 -11.30
C LEU A 442 -6.05 -29.29 -11.65
N LEU A 443 -7.37 -29.54 -11.63
CA LEU A 443 -7.92 -30.76 -12.19
C LEU A 443 -7.95 -30.63 -13.72
N PRO A 444 -7.41 -31.59 -14.48
CA PRO A 444 -7.61 -31.58 -15.92
C PRO A 444 -9.12 -31.59 -16.16
N LEU A 445 -9.59 -30.72 -17.05
CA LEU A 445 -10.89 -30.90 -17.70
C LEU A 445 -10.83 -32.27 -18.39
N VAL A 446 -11.23 -33.32 -17.67
CA VAL A 446 -11.46 -34.64 -18.26
C VAL A 446 -12.74 -34.49 -19.09
N PRO A 447 -12.72 -34.86 -20.38
CA PRO A 447 -13.88 -34.77 -21.26
C PRO A 447 -15.07 -35.61 -20.78
#